data_AF-A0A9E5HNZ5-F1
#
_entry.id   AF-A0A9E5HNZ5-F1
#
_cell.length_a   1.000
_cell.length_b   1.000
_cell.length_c   1.000
_cell.angle_alpha   90.00
_cell.angle_beta   90.00
_cell.angle_gamma   90.00
#
_symmetry.space_group_name_H-M   'P 1'
#
loop_
_entity.id
_entity.type
_entity.pdbx_description
1 polymer ?
#
loop_
_entity_poly.entity_id
_entity_poly.type
_entity_poly.pdbx_seq_one_letter_code
_entity_poly.pdbx_strand_id
1 'polypeptide(L)'
;MSIQHYTLPNGFQIVTEHMPGLESVALGVWVMAGGRNETQSQTGIAHFLEHMAFKGTRTRSAVNIAEAIEDVGGYINAYTSREATAYYLRLLRQDVRLGVDILADILRNSVYDPREVEVERGVILQEIGQTLDTPDDIIFDWLQETAYPQQSLGRSILGPSYNVARFDRDDLIQFVSSHYSPDRMVFAAAGGIDHEELFQLLSDAFGDLPIIPANQTDGDAQFHSGELRREKELEQAHFTLALEGPSYRDDDIYTAQIYSIALGGGMSSRLFQEVREKRGLCYTIFAQAGAYSDTGMTTIYAGTSDAQIGELANITIDELKRAADTLSQAELDRARAQMKAGLLMGLESASNRAERLARMVQIWGKIPNLEETVARIDAVNLDKLRTYAQSVASSAKMATALYGPIAAAPDLSALEARRAA
;
A
#
# COMPACT_ATOMS: atom_id res chain seq x y z
N MET A 1 21.03 -21.79 -0.66
CA MET A 1 20.44 -20.60 -1.30
C MET A 1 20.09 -19.63 -0.19
N SER A 2 20.26 -18.31 -0.37
CA SER A 2 19.89 -17.35 0.67
C SER A 2 18.37 -17.31 0.90
N ILE A 3 17.58 -17.44 -0.18
CA ILE A 3 16.12 -17.47 -0.14
C ILE A 3 15.62 -18.91 -0.21
N GLN A 4 14.65 -19.26 0.62
CA GLN A 4 13.86 -20.50 0.54
C GLN A 4 12.37 -20.17 0.58
N HIS A 5 11.59 -20.89 -0.23
CA HIS A 5 10.13 -20.76 -0.31
C HIS A 5 9.49 -22.14 -0.25
N TYR A 6 8.57 -22.33 0.68
CA TYR A 6 7.85 -23.58 0.91
C TYR A 6 6.36 -23.33 1.08
N THR A 7 5.54 -24.30 0.67
CA THR A 7 4.09 -24.32 0.86
C THR A 7 3.70 -25.50 1.73
N LEU A 8 3.13 -25.25 2.90
CA LEU A 8 2.57 -26.32 3.74
C LEU A 8 1.38 -27.02 3.04
N PRO A 9 1.02 -28.25 3.40
CA PRO A 9 -0.10 -28.97 2.79
C PRO A 9 -1.46 -28.23 2.86
N ASN A 10 -1.64 -27.34 3.84
CA ASN A 10 -2.83 -26.51 3.99
C ASN A 10 -2.77 -25.16 3.25
N GLY A 11 -1.72 -24.94 2.43
CA GLY A 11 -1.56 -23.74 1.59
C GLY A 11 -0.74 -22.62 2.23
N PHE A 12 -0.43 -22.69 3.53
CA PHE A 12 0.38 -21.68 4.22
C PHE A 12 1.75 -21.52 3.57
N GLN A 13 2.08 -20.30 3.18
CA GLN A 13 3.33 -19.98 2.47
C GLN A 13 4.39 -19.55 3.47
N ILE A 14 5.59 -20.12 3.36
CA ILE A 14 6.76 -19.76 4.17
C ILE A 14 7.85 -19.29 3.21
N VAL A 15 8.22 -18.03 3.28
CA VAL A 15 9.34 -17.47 2.51
C VAL A 15 10.37 -16.86 3.44
N THR A 16 11.63 -17.25 3.30
CA THR A 16 12.67 -16.89 4.25
C THR A 16 13.96 -16.54 3.53
N GLU A 17 14.71 -15.56 4.05
CA GLU A 17 16.00 -15.16 3.53
C GLU A 17 17.08 -15.06 4.61
N HIS A 18 18.04 -15.98 4.60
CA HIS A 18 19.19 -15.90 5.48
C HIS A 18 20.17 -14.82 4.96
N MET A 19 20.46 -13.85 5.82
CA MET A 19 21.40 -12.76 5.56
C MET A 19 22.65 -12.96 6.43
N PRO A 20 23.75 -13.49 5.87
CA PRO A 20 24.97 -13.76 6.64
C PRO A 20 25.50 -12.51 7.34
N GLY A 21 25.84 -12.64 8.62
CA GLY A 21 26.43 -11.57 9.43
C GLY A 21 25.42 -10.66 10.14
N LEU A 22 24.12 -10.86 9.95
CA LEU A 22 23.09 -10.17 10.74
C LEU A 22 22.76 -11.00 11.99
N GLU A 23 22.78 -10.35 13.15
CA GLU A 23 22.27 -10.92 14.42
C GLU A 23 20.79 -10.59 14.66
N SER A 24 20.23 -9.65 13.89
CA SER A 24 18.81 -9.31 13.93
C SER A 24 18.02 -10.07 12.87
N VAL A 25 16.74 -10.27 13.16
CA VAL A 25 15.73 -10.84 12.26
C VAL A 25 14.55 -9.88 12.13
N ALA A 26 14.00 -9.76 10.93
CA ALA A 26 12.66 -9.24 10.70
C ALA A 26 11.78 -10.40 10.24
N LEU A 27 10.62 -10.60 10.86
CA LEU A 27 9.70 -11.68 10.56
C LEU A 27 8.26 -11.22 10.68
N GLY A 28 7.32 -11.86 9.98
CA GLY A 28 5.91 -11.49 10.06
C GLY A 28 5.01 -12.39 9.25
N VAL A 29 3.70 -12.24 9.45
CA VAL A 29 2.65 -12.87 8.66
C VAL A 29 1.85 -11.80 7.95
N TRP A 30 1.74 -11.92 6.64
CA TRP A 30 0.84 -11.13 5.82
C TRP A 30 -0.37 -11.97 5.45
N VAL A 31 -1.54 -11.54 5.92
CA VAL A 31 -2.83 -12.12 5.53
C VAL A 31 -3.31 -11.36 4.31
N MET A 32 -3.68 -12.06 3.23
CA MET A 32 -4.26 -11.49 2.01
C MET A 32 -5.72 -11.08 2.22
N ALA A 33 -5.93 -10.27 3.25
CA ALA A 33 -7.20 -9.72 3.69
C ALA A 33 -6.96 -8.28 4.18
N GLY A 34 -7.56 -7.31 3.50
CA GLY A 34 -7.52 -5.89 3.87
C GLY A 34 -8.87 -5.21 3.62
N GLY A 35 -8.88 -3.89 3.49
CA GLY A 35 -10.12 -3.11 3.29
C GLY A 35 -10.95 -3.54 2.06
N ARG A 36 -10.30 -4.08 1.03
CA ARG A 36 -10.96 -4.60 -0.18
C ARG A 36 -11.77 -5.88 0.09
N ASN A 37 -11.46 -6.61 1.15
CA ASN A 37 -12.13 -7.87 1.48
C ASN A 37 -13.37 -7.67 2.37
N GLU A 38 -13.66 -6.42 2.74
CA GLU A 38 -14.79 -6.06 3.57
C GLU A 38 -16.07 -5.94 2.73
N THR A 39 -17.19 -6.36 3.29
CA THR A 39 -18.50 -5.92 2.79
C THR A 39 -18.74 -4.45 3.10
N GLN A 40 -19.74 -3.82 2.46
CA GLN A 40 -20.12 -2.43 2.75
C GLN A 40 -20.46 -2.19 4.24
N SER A 41 -21.05 -3.19 4.91
CA SER A 41 -21.35 -3.12 6.34
C SER A 41 -20.13 -3.34 7.22
N GLN A 42 -19.08 -3.95 6.69
CA GLN A 42 -17.82 -4.25 7.38
C GLN A 42 -16.73 -3.21 7.10
N THR A 43 -17.01 -2.14 6.34
CA THR A 43 -15.97 -1.17 6.00
C THR A 43 -15.33 -0.57 7.25
N GLY A 44 -14.02 -0.76 7.42
CA GLY A 44 -13.22 -0.38 8.60
C GLY A 44 -12.87 -1.52 9.56
N ILE A 45 -13.40 -2.73 9.35
CA ILE A 45 -13.23 -3.85 10.29
C ILE A 45 -11.82 -4.46 10.25
N ALA A 46 -11.15 -4.45 9.11
CA ALA A 46 -9.79 -4.98 8.97
C ALA A 46 -8.80 -4.14 9.77
N HIS A 47 -8.95 -2.81 9.72
CA HIS A 47 -8.18 -1.88 10.54
C HIS A 47 -8.54 -1.99 12.03
N PHE A 48 -9.82 -2.15 12.36
CA PHE A 48 -10.21 -2.41 13.75
C PHE A 48 -9.55 -3.69 14.28
N LEU A 49 -9.52 -4.75 13.47
CA LEU A 49 -8.89 -6.02 13.82
C LEU A 49 -7.38 -5.87 14.07
N GLU A 50 -6.71 -5.02 13.29
CA GLU A 50 -5.31 -4.65 13.49
C GLU A 50 -5.06 -4.12 14.91
N HIS A 51 -5.85 -3.13 15.34
CA HIS A 51 -5.79 -2.58 16.71
C HIS A 51 -5.99 -3.63 17.79
N MET A 52 -6.92 -4.56 17.53
CA MET A 52 -7.29 -5.59 18.49
C MET A 52 -6.28 -6.74 18.59
N ALA A 53 -5.40 -6.92 17.60
CA ALA A 53 -4.46 -8.03 17.55
C ALA A 53 -3.48 -8.03 18.74
N PHE A 54 -3.19 -6.87 19.31
CA PHE A 54 -2.28 -6.74 20.46
C PHE A 54 -3.00 -6.63 21.81
N LYS A 55 -4.34 -6.74 21.83
CA LYS A 55 -5.17 -6.52 23.03
C LYS A 55 -5.45 -7.79 23.85
N GLY A 56 -4.66 -8.83 23.59
CA GLY A 56 -4.64 -10.04 24.38
C GLY A 56 -5.16 -11.27 23.63
N THR A 57 -4.62 -12.40 24.04
CA THR A 57 -4.94 -13.74 23.56
C THR A 57 -5.46 -14.59 24.72
N ARG A 58 -5.82 -15.84 24.44
CA ARG A 58 -6.19 -16.82 25.47
C ARG A 58 -5.03 -17.14 26.42
N THR A 59 -3.79 -16.87 26.02
CA THR A 59 -2.59 -17.25 26.79
C THR A 59 -1.81 -16.04 27.33
N ARG A 60 -2.02 -14.84 26.77
CA ARG A 60 -1.30 -13.62 27.13
C ARG A 60 -2.25 -12.42 27.22
N SER A 61 -2.11 -11.63 28.28
CA SER A 61 -2.71 -10.28 28.32
C SER A 61 -2.00 -9.34 27.34
N ALA A 62 -2.60 -8.19 27.03
CA ALA A 62 -1.95 -7.14 26.23
C ALA A 62 -0.59 -6.72 26.82
N VAL A 63 -0.52 -6.58 28.14
CA VAL A 63 0.72 -6.24 28.86
C VAL A 63 1.76 -7.34 28.71
N ASN A 64 1.36 -8.62 28.86
CA ASN A 64 2.28 -9.74 28.71
C ASN A 64 2.85 -9.84 27.28
N ILE A 65 2.07 -9.47 26.25
CA ILE A 65 2.55 -9.43 24.86
C ILE A 65 3.62 -8.34 24.73
N ALA A 66 3.35 -7.14 25.24
CA ALA A 66 4.29 -6.02 25.18
C ALA A 66 5.58 -6.32 25.96
N GLU A 67 5.47 -6.75 27.23
CA GLU A 67 6.61 -7.10 28.08
C GLU A 67 7.47 -8.21 27.46
N ALA A 68 6.86 -9.27 26.92
CA ALA A 68 7.61 -10.35 26.30
C ALA A 68 8.48 -9.88 25.12
N ILE A 69 7.98 -8.91 24.32
CA ILE A 69 8.75 -8.33 23.21
C ILE A 69 9.80 -7.35 23.71
N GLU A 70 9.45 -6.47 24.65
CA GLU A 70 10.36 -5.44 25.17
C GLU A 70 11.49 -6.02 26.02
N ASP A 71 11.26 -7.12 26.76
CA ASP A 71 12.26 -7.81 27.57
C ASP A 71 13.44 -8.33 26.76
N VAL A 72 13.23 -8.61 25.47
CA VAL A 72 14.28 -9.02 24.51
C VAL A 72 14.74 -7.87 23.60
N GLY A 73 14.32 -6.63 23.89
CA GLY A 73 14.63 -5.46 23.08
C GLY A 73 13.97 -5.48 21.69
N GLY A 74 12.88 -6.22 21.57
CA GLY A 74 12.14 -6.41 20.33
C GLY A 74 11.28 -5.24 19.93
N TYR A 75 10.75 -5.34 18.72
CA TYR A 75 9.74 -4.44 18.19
C TYR A 75 8.64 -5.27 17.54
N ILE A 76 7.39 -4.89 17.76
CA ILE A 76 6.21 -5.51 17.17
C ILE A 76 5.34 -4.41 16.60
N ASN A 77 4.75 -4.65 15.44
CA ASN A 77 3.77 -3.75 14.86
C ASN A 77 2.86 -4.48 13.87
N ALA A 78 1.84 -3.79 13.39
CA ALA A 78 0.98 -4.22 12.31
C ALA A 78 0.68 -3.06 11.35
N TYR A 79 0.11 -3.40 10.21
CA TYR A 79 -0.58 -2.42 9.36
C TYR A 79 -1.64 -3.12 8.51
N THR A 80 -2.72 -2.39 8.20
CA THR A 80 -3.72 -2.77 7.21
C THR A 80 -3.58 -1.92 5.95
N SER A 81 -3.61 -2.60 4.82
CA SER A 81 -3.71 -2.00 3.48
C SER A 81 -5.05 -2.38 2.84
N ARG A 82 -5.26 -1.97 1.60
CA ARG A 82 -6.45 -2.39 0.84
C ARG A 82 -6.47 -3.90 0.57
N GLU A 83 -5.33 -4.55 0.37
CA GLU A 83 -5.31 -5.98 -0.06
C GLU A 83 -4.68 -6.92 0.98
N ALA A 84 -4.10 -6.40 2.06
CA ALA A 84 -3.44 -7.22 3.06
C ALA A 84 -3.43 -6.57 4.45
N THR A 85 -3.36 -7.40 5.48
CA THR A 85 -3.06 -7.02 6.86
C THR A 85 -1.78 -7.74 7.28
N ALA A 86 -0.81 -7.01 7.79
CA ALA A 86 0.51 -7.51 8.15
C ALA A 86 0.71 -7.43 9.67
N TYR A 87 1.22 -8.49 10.26
CA TYR A 87 1.65 -8.54 11.67
C TYR A 87 3.12 -8.94 11.69
N TYR A 88 4.00 -8.11 12.23
CA TYR A 88 5.44 -8.32 12.07
C TYR A 88 6.23 -7.88 13.30
N LEU A 89 7.42 -8.45 13.41
CA LEU A 89 8.37 -8.22 14.49
C LEU A 89 9.77 -8.02 13.97
N ARG A 90 10.57 -7.32 14.78
CA ARG A 90 12.02 -7.27 14.67
C ARG A 90 12.63 -7.68 16.00
N LEU A 91 13.49 -8.68 15.97
CA LEU A 91 14.08 -9.33 17.14
C LEU A 91 15.55 -9.69 16.89
N LEU A 92 16.24 -10.19 17.92
CA LEU A 92 17.51 -10.86 17.73
C LEU A 92 17.29 -12.32 17.31
N ARG A 93 18.28 -12.90 16.62
CA ARG A 93 18.25 -14.29 16.10
C ARG A 93 17.87 -15.32 17.15
N GLN A 94 18.39 -15.16 18.38
CA GLN A 94 18.14 -16.08 19.49
C GLN A 94 16.65 -16.09 19.94
N ASP A 95 15.91 -15.03 19.63
CA ASP A 95 14.52 -14.83 20.08
C ASP A 95 13.50 -15.13 18.97
N VAL A 96 13.92 -15.71 17.84
CA VAL A 96 13.03 -16.10 16.72
C VAL A 96 11.86 -16.98 17.19
N ARG A 97 12.12 -17.93 18.10
CA ARG A 97 11.09 -18.81 18.66
C ARG A 97 9.99 -18.03 19.37
N LEU A 98 10.36 -17.03 20.16
CA LEU A 98 9.42 -16.15 20.84
C LEU A 98 8.58 -15.36 19.83
N GLY A 99 9.21 -14.82 18.79
CA GLY A 99 8.51 -14.08 17.74
C GLY A 99 7.47 -14.92 16.99
N VAL A 100 7.82 -16.16 16.61
CA VAL A 100 6.88 -17.07 15.95
C VAL A 100 5.73 -17.47 16.89
N ASP A 101 6.03 -17.76 18.16
CA ASP A 101 5.02 -18.10 19.17
C ASP A 101 4.03 -16.95 19.40
N ILE A 102 4.51 -15.71 19.51
CA ILE A 102 3.66 -14.52 19.67
C ILE A 102 2.78 -14.29 18.43
N LEU A 103 3.34 -14.38 17.21
CA LEU A 103 2.53 -14.24 15.98
C LEU A 103 1.46 -15.31 15.86
N ALA A 104 1.82 -16.57 16.15
CA ALA A 104 0.88 -17.68 16.12
C ALA A 104 -0.24 -17.47 17.14
N ASP A 105 0.11 -17.05 18.36
CA ASP A 105 -0.86 -16.81 19.43
C ASP A 105 -1.80 -15.64 19.10
N ILE A 106 -1.28 -14.53 18.57
CA ILE A 106 -2.10 -13.38 18.13
C ILE A 106 -3.07 -13.80 17.03
N LEU A 107 -2.60 -14.49 16.00
CA LEU A 107 -3.43 -14.86 14.85
C LEU A 107 -4.45 -15.97 15.16
N ARG A 108 -4.15 -16.86 16.10
CA ARG A 108 -5.00 -18.03 16.41
C ARG A 108 -5.90 -17.84 17.63
N ASN A 109 -5.44 -17.06 18.61
CA ASN A 109 -5.98 -17.11 19.97
C ASN A 109 -6.39 -15.73 20.51
N SER A 110 -6.43 -14.69 19.69
CA SER A 110 -6.98 -13.38 20.08
C SER A 110 -8.39 -13.53 20.64
N VAL A 111 -8.63 -12.94 21.82
CA VAL A 111 -9.91 -13.09 22.55
C VAL A 111 -10.95 -12.05 22.16
N TYR A 112 -10.48 -10.91 21.62
CA TYR A 112 -11.29 -9.74 21.29
C TYR A 112 -12.17 -9.33 22.47
N ASP A 113 -11.57 -9.04 23.64
CA ASP A 113 -12.30 -8.67 24.87
C ASP A 113 -13.23 -7.48 24.58
N PRO A 114 -14.56 -7.59 24.82
CA PRO A 114 -15.49 -6.50 24.58
C PRO A 114 -15.08 -5.17 25.23
N ARG A 115 -14.39 -5.20 26.39
CA ARG A 115 -13.88 -3.98 27.03
C ARG A 115 -12.80 -3.30 26.20
N GLU A 116 -11.88 -4.08 25.63
CA GLU A 116 -10.84 -3.57 24.75
C GLU A 116 -11.43 -3.08 23.42
N VAL A 117 -12.48 -3.74 22.90
CA VAL A 117 -13.23 -3.25 21.74
C VAL A 117 -13.80 -1.86 22.00
N GLU A 118 -14.38 -1.60 23.19
CA GLU A 118 -14.87 -0.25 23.54
C GLU A 118 -13.76 0.79 23.59
N VAL A 119 -12.60 0.43 24.14
CA VAL A 119 -11.43 1.32 24.25
C VAL A 119 -10.88 1.65 22.86
N GLU A 120 -10.58 0.63 22.06
CA GLU A 120 -10.02 0.81 20.72
C GLU A 120 -10.99 1.51 19.77
N ARG A 121 -12.30 1.32 19.92
CA ARG A 121 -13.29 2.09 19.17
C ARG A 121 -13.10 3.59 19.38
N GLY A 122 -12.87 4.02 20.63
CA GLY A 122 -12.60 5.42 20.94
C GLY A 122 -11.35 5.95 20.25
N VAL A 123 -10.28 5.15 20.23
CA VAL A 123 -9.00 5.48 19.57
C VAL A 123 -9.19 5.60 18.06
N ILE A 124 -9.83 4.61 17.42
CA ILE A 124 -10.06 4.59 15.97
C ILE A 124 -10.96 5.75 15.54
N LEU A 125 -11.98 6.10 16.33
CA LEU A 125 -12.82 7.27 16.03
C LEU A 125 -12.04 8.59 16.12
N GLN A 126 -11.05 8.68 17.00
CA GLN A 126 -10.15 9.85 17.06
C GLN A 126 -9.22 9.88 15.84
N GLU A 127 -8.69 8.74 15.42
CA GLU A 127 -7.86 8.63 14.22
C GLU A 127 -8.62 9.02 12.96
N ILE A 128 -9.86 8.55 12.79
CA ILE A 128 -10.75 9.00 11.71
C ILE A 128 -10.92 10.54 11.75
N GLY A 129 -11.13 11.10 12.94
CA GLY A 129 -11.20 12.55 13.12
C GLY A 129 -9.91 13.25 12.70
N GLN A 130 -8.75 12.73 13.10
CA GLN A 130 -7.44 13.26 12.75
C GLN A 130 -7.19 13.23 11.25
N THR A 131 -7.51 12.13 10.56
CA THR A 131 -7.41 12.04 9.09
C THR A 131 -8.34 13.06 8.42
N LEU A 132 -9.59 13.21 8.87
CA LEU A 132 -10.53 14.21 8.32
C LEU A 132 -10.03 15.66 8.50
N ASP A 133 -9.27 15.92 9.57
CA ASP A 133 -8.64 17.21 9.87
C ASP A 133 -7.29 17.40 9.17
N THR A 134 -6.76 16.39 8.47
CA THR A 134 -5.47 16.41 7.77
C THR A 134 -5.67 16.39 6.25
N PRO A 135 -5.71 17.56 5.58
CA PRO A 135 -6.10 17.68 4.17
C PRO A 135 -5.25 16.88 3.18
N ASP A 136 -3.96 16.76 3.45
CA ASP A 136 -2.98 16.03 2.64
C ASP A 136 -2.97 14.51 2.92
N ASP A 137 -3.83 14.04 3.82
CA ASP A 137 -4.08 12.62 4.07
C ASP A 137 -5.44 12.20 3.45
N ILE A 138 -6.54 12.81 3.91
CA ILE A 138 -7.91 12.45 3.50
C ILE A 138 -8.17 12.57 1.98
N ILE A 139 -7.47 13.48 1.31
CA ILE A 139 -7.66 13.71 -0.13
C ILE A 139 -7.34 12.48 -0.97
N PHE A 140 -6.41 11.62 -0.52
CA PHE A 140 -6.08 10.38 -1.23
C PHE A 140 -7.17 9.31 -1.10
N ASP A 141 -7.86 9.26 0.04
CA ASP A 141 -9.02 8.40 0.22
C ASP A 141 -10.19 8.84 -0.67
N TRP A 142 -10.45 10.15 -0.77
CA TRP A 142 -11.45 10.66 -1.70
C TRP A 142 -11.06 10.45 -3.16
N LEU A 143 -9.78 10.58 -3.51
CA LEU A 143 -9.29 10.28 -4.84
C LEU A 143 -9.51 8.81 -5.19
N GLN A 144 -9.21 7.90 -4.26
CA GLN A 144 -9.44 6.48 -4.43
C GLN A 144 -10.94 6.15 -4.57
N GLU A 145 -11.80 6.73 -3.75
CA GLU A 145 -13.26 6.57 -3.83
C GLU A 145 -13.81 7.09 -5.18
N THR A 146 -13.27 8.21 -5.65
CA THR A 146 -13.65 8.82 -6.93
C THR A 146 -13.19 7.96 -8.12
N ALA A 147 -12.00 7.35 -8.01
CA ALA A 147 -11.44 6.47 -9.04
C ALA A 147 -12.12 5.09 -9.09
N TYR A 148 -12.58 4.56 -7.95
CA TYR A 148 -13.25 3.26 -7.84
C TYR A 148 -14.62 3.39 -7.14
N PRO A 149 -15.56 4.14 -7.72
CA PRO A 149 -16.84 4.42 -7.09
C PRO A 149 -17.62 3.12 -6.88
N GLN A 150 -18.26 3.00 -5.72
CA GLN A 150 -19.13 1.87 -5.34
C GLN A 150 -18.44 0.49 -5.37
N GLN A 151 -17.11 0.44 -5.32
CA GLN A 151 -16.32 -0.79 -5.30
C GLN A 151 -15.56 -0.94 -3.99
N SER A 152 -15.28 -2.17 -3.58
CA SER A 152 -14.50 -2.44 -2.36
C SER A 152 -13.12 -1.79 -2.36
N LEU A 153 -12.47 -1.67 -3.53
CA LEU A 153 -11.17 -1.01 -3.66
C LEU A 153 -11.25 0.52 -3.47
N GLY A 154 -12.42 1.13 -3.66
CA GLY A 154 -12.65 2.57 -3.47
C GLY A 154 -12.85 2.98 -2.02
N ARG A 155 -13.10 2.03 -1.12
CA ARG A 155 -13.44 2.34 0.27
C ARG A 155 -12.19 2.72 1.08
N SER A 156 -12.39 3.59 2.07
CA SER A 156 -11.37 3.93 3.07
C SER A 156 -11.03 2.72 3.94
N ILE A 157 -9.75 2.61 4.33
CA ILE A 157 -9.27 1.56 5.24
C ILE A 157 -9.83 1.74 6.65
N LEU A 158 -9.91 2.99 7.13
CA LEU A 158 -10.46 3.30 8.46
C LEU A 158 -11.97 3.07 8.52
N GLY A 159 -12.64 3.20 7.36
CA GLY A 159 -14.07 3.11 7.23
C GLY A 159 -14.84 4.28 7.84
N PRO A 160 -16.16 4.35 7.59
CA PRO A 160 -16.96 5.45 8.10
C PRO A 160 -17.21 5.30 9.61
N SER A 161 -17.22 6.42 10.33
CA SER A 161 -17.41 6.44 11.79
C SER A 161 -18.68 5.72 12.25
N TYR A 162 -19.75 5.71 11.45
CA TYR A 162 -20.99 5.00 11.82
C TYR A 162 -20.88 3.47 11.75
N ASN A 163 -19.98 2.93 10.92
CA ASN A 163 -19.66 1.49 10.93
C ASN A 163 -18.79 1.17 12.16
N VAL A 164 -17.72 1.94 12.35
CA VAL A 164 -16.81 1.77 13.49
C VAL A 164 -17.55 1.90 14.83
N ALA A 165 -18.49 2.85 14.92
CA ALA A 165 -19.35 3.07 16.09
C ALA A 165 -20.17 1.85 16.51
N ARG A 166 -20.52 0.96 15.56
CA ARG A 166 -21.40 -0.19 15.80
C ARG A 166 -20.67 -1.53 15.92
N PHE A 167 -19.41 -1.62 15.48
CA PHE A 167 -18.71 -2.90 15.47
C PHE A 167 -18.62 -3.48 16.88
N ASP A 168 -18.88 -4.77 16.96
CA ASP A 168 -18.73 -5.57 18.16
C ASP A 168 -17.74 -6.72 17.96
N ARG A 169 -17.58 -7.51 19.02
CA ARG A 169 -16.67 -8.66 19.05
C ARG A 169 -17.02 -9.71 17.99
N ASP A 170 -18.31 -9.95 17.76
CA ASP A 170 -18.75 -11.01 16.88
C ASP A 170 -18.53 -10.63 15.42
N ASP A 171 -18.65 -9.34 15.08
CA ASP A 171 -18.25 -8.81 13.76
C ASP A 171 -16.77 -9.14 13.46
N LEU A 172 -15.86 -8.88 14.42
CA LEU A 172 -14.41 -9.14 14.26
C LEU A 172 -14.15 -10.63 14.05
N ILE A 173 -14.79 -11.50 14.83
CA ILE A 173 -14.69 -12.96 14.70
C ILE A 173 -15.22 -13.43 13.36
N GLN A 174 -16.33 -12.85 12.90
CA GLN A 174 -16.89 -13.18 11.60
C GLN A 174 -15.90 -12.84 10.48
N PHE A 175 -15.24 -11.68 10.53
CA PHE A 175 -14.23 -11.31 9.54
C PHE A 175 -13.04 -12.28 9.56
N VAL A 176 -12.49 -12.57 10.74
CA VAL A 176 -11.37 -13.53 10.89
C VAL A 176 -11.76 -14.90 10.35
N SER A 177 -12.91 -15.45 10.78
CA SER A 177 -13.39 -16.77 10.36
C SER A 177 -13.70 -16.89 8.86
N SER A 178 -13.83 -15.76 8.16
CA SER A 178 -14.07 -15.71 6.71
C SER A 178 -12.78 -15.53 5.91
N HIS A 179 -11.80 -14.81 6.45
CA HIS A 179 -10.66 -14.32 5.67
C HIS A 179 -9.32 -14.92 6.09
N TYR A 180 -9.13 -15.28 7.36
CA TYR A 180 -7.85 -15.68 7.95
C TYR A 180 -7.62 -17.18 7.74
N SER A 181 -7.40 -17.56 6.48
CA SER A 181 -7.14 -18.92 6.06
C SER A 181 -5.68 -19.15 5.71
N PRO A 182 -5.08 -20.32 6.01
CA PRO A 182 -3.67 -20.58 5.75
C PRO A 182 -3.27 -20.41 4.28
N ASP A 183 -4.12 -20.80 3.33
CA ASP A 183 -3.88 -20.63 1.87
C ASP A 183 -3.84 -19.17 1.41
N ARG A 184 -4.24 -18.24 2.28
CA ARG A 184 -4.21 -16.78 2.08
C ARG A 184 -3.23 -16.09 3.02
N MET A 185 -2.30 -16.82 3.62
CA MET A 185 -1.28 -16.29 4.52
C MET A 185 0.13 -16.57 4.00
N VAL A 186 0.98 -15.57 4.13
CA VAL A 186 2.41 -15.67 3.86
C VAL A 186 3.19 -15.27 5.09
N PHE A 187 3.93 -16.22 5.67
CA PHE A 187 5.00 -15.89 6.59
C PHE A 187 6.24 -15.49 5.81
N ALA A 188 6.80 -14.33 6.12
CA ALA A 188 8.06 -13.87 5.57
C ALA A 188 9.08 -13.53 6.67
N ALA A 189 10.33 -13.94 6.48
CA ALA A 189 11.42 -13.53 7.37
C ALA A 189 12.72 -13.27 6.61
N ALA A 190 13.52 -12.32 7.10
CA ALA A 190 14.87 -12.08 6.62
C ALA A 190 15.80 -11.65 7.76
N GLY A 191 17.09 -12.02 7.67
CA GLY A 191 18.10 -11.66 8.67
C GLY A 191 18.91 -12.85 9.15
N GLY A 192 19.34 -12.82 10.41
CA GLY A 192 20.00 -13.93 11.08
C GLY A 192 19.01 -15.05 11.40
N ILE A 193 18.70 -15.88 10.41
CA ILE A 193 17.70 -16.96 10.53
C ILE A 193 18.28 -18.34 10.24
N ASP A 194 17.61 -19.36 10.76
CA ASP A 194 17.77 -20.75 10.33
C ASP A 194 16.48 -21.18 9.61
N HIS A 195 16.61 -21.60 8.35
CA HIS A 195 15.47 -21.96 7.52
C HIS A 195 14.75 -23.22 8.03
N GLU A 196 15.51 -24.21 8.49
CA GLU A 196 14.95 -25.49 8.94
C GLU A 196 14.25 -25.32 10.29
N GLU A 197 14.83 -24.52 11.19
CA GLU A 197 14.21 -24.18 12.47
C GLU A 197 12.88 -23.43 12.25
N LEU A 198 12.88 -22.37 11.44
CA LEU A 198 11.66 -21.61 11.13
C LEU A 198 10.60 -22.50 10.47
N PHE A 199 11.01 -23.35 9.54
CA PHE A 199 10.09 -24.28 8.88
C PHE A 199 9.40 -25.20 9.89
N GLN A 200 10.12 -25.79 10.84
CA GLN A 200 9.53 -26.64 11.87
C GLN A 200 8.58 -25.85 12.78
N LEU A 201 9.02 -24.69 13.28
CA LEU A 201 8.19 -23.83 14.13
C LEU A 201 6.88 -23.44 13.46
N LEU A 202 6.94 -23.07 12.18
CA LEU A 202 5.75 -22.64 11.42
C LEU A 202 4.87 -23.83 11.01
N SER A 203 5.46 -25.00 10.74
CA SER A 203 4.71 -26.23 10.49
C SER A 203 3.91 -26.63 11.72
N ASP A 204 4.52 -26.55 12.91
CA ASP A 204 3.84 -26.83 14.18
C ASP A 204 2.79 -25.76 14.50
N ALA A 205 3.08 -24.48 14.24
CA ALA A 205 2.22 -23.37 14.60
C ALA A 205 1.05 -23.12 13.63
N PHE A 206 1.17 -23.45 12.34
CA PHE A 206 0.16 -23.13 11.32
C PHE A 206 -0.29 -24.34 10.49
N GLY A 207 0.40 -25.48 10.56
CA GLY A 207 0.12 -26.64 9.71
C GLY A 207 -1.20 -27.36 10.00
N ASP A 208 -1.80 -27.14 11.17
CA ASP A 208 -3.08 -27.70 11.58
C ASP A 208 -4.28 -26.79 11.26
N LEU A 209 -4.04 -25.58 10.73
CA LEU A 209 -5.12 -24.64 10.43
C LEU A 209 -6.01 -25.17 9.29
N PRO A 210 -7.34 -25.10 9.44
CA PRO A 210 -8.27 -25.51 8.40
C PRO A 210 -8.31 -24.48 7.27
N ILE A 211 -8.43 -24.98 6.04
CA ILE A 211 -8.72 -24.13 4.88
C ILE A 211 -10.18 -23.65 4.98
N ILE A 212 -10.37 -22.35 4.83
CA ILE A 212 -11.65 -21.65 4.86
C ILE A 212 -11.98 -21.32 3.40
N PRO A 213 -13.12 -21.79 2.87
CA PRO A 213 -13.54 -21.47 1.51
C PRO A 213 -13.50 -19.97 1.25
N ALA A 214 -12.93 -19.57 0.11
CA ALA A 214 -12.91 -18.17 -0.27
C ALA A 214 -14.33 -17.65 -0.50
N ASN A 215 -14.64 -16.47 0.03
CA ASN A 215 -15.86 -15.75 -0.31
C ASN A 215 -15.82 -15.31 -1.78
N GLN A 216 -16.99 -15.11 -2.39
CA GLN A 216 -17.07 -14.46 -3.70
C GLN A 216 -16.48 -13.05 -3.60
N THR A 217 -15.60 -12.71 -4.53
CA THR A 217 -15.06 -11.36 -4.69
C THR A 217 -15.99 -10.53 -5.58
N ASP A 218 -15.94 -9.20 -5.45
CA ASP A 218 -16.68 -8.26 -6.31
C ASP A 218 -16.17 -8.24 -7.77
N GLY A 219 -15.28 -9.15 -8.16
CA GLY A 219 -14.58 -9.16 -9.44
C GLY A 219 -13.42 -8.16 -9.49
N ASP A 220 -12.91 -7.95 -10.71
CA ASP A 220 -11.79 -7.05 -10.97
C ASP A 220 -12.21 -5.58 -10.83
N ALA A 221 -11.39 -4.78 -10.15
CA ALA A 221 -11.67 -3.37 -9.93
C ALA A 221 -11.57 -2.58 -11.23
N GLN A 222 -12.56 -1.70 -11.44
CA GLN A 222 -12.70 -0.87 -12.63
C GLN A 222 -12.41 0.58 -12.26
N PHE A 223 -11.42 1.20 -12.90
CA PHE A 223 -11.19 2.62 -12.74
C PHE A 223 -12.25 3.42 -13.51
N HIS A 224 -12.75 4.51 -12.91
CA HIS A 224 -13.70 5.45 -13.51
C HIS A 224 -13.14 6.86 -13.52
N SER A 225 -13.46 7.63 -14.58
CA SER A 225 -13.26 9.07 -14.52
C SER A 225 -14.27 9.70 -13.55
N GLY A 226 -13.84 10.68 -12.77
CA GLY A 226 -14.71 11.33 -11.79
C GLY A 226 -14.05 12.52 -11.09
N GLU A 227 -14.87 13.41 -10.55
CA GLU A 227 -14.42 14.58 -9.80
C GLU A 227 -15.12 14.68 -8.45
N LEU A 228 -14.33 14.92 -7.42
CA LEU A 228 -14.82 15.30 -6.09
C LEU A 228 -14.22 16.64 -5.68
N ARG A 229 -15.09 17.55 -5.23
CA ARG A 229 -14.72 18.89 -4.77
C ARG A 229 -15.22 19.11 -3.35
N ARG A 230 -14.30 19.50 -2.46
CA ARG A 230 -14.60 19.90 -1.08
C ARG A 230 -14.03 21.29 -0.85
N GLU A 231 -14.88 22.30 -0.96
CA GLU A 231 -14.47 23.67 -0.64
C GLU A 231 -14.47 23.88 0.87
N LYS A 232 -13.35 24.38 1.40
CA LYS A 232 -13.16 24.68 2.82
C LYS A 232 -12.14 25.81 2.95
N GLU A 233 -12.34 26.68 3.93
CA GLU A 233 -11.33 27.69 4.29
C GLU A 233 -10.14 26.97 4.95
N LEU A 234 -9.05 26.82 4.18
CA LEU A 234 -7.78 26.25 4.59
C LEU A 234 -6.64 27.17 4.10
N GLU A 235 -5.46 27.03 4.68
CA GLU A 235 -4.27 27.79 4.25
C GLU A 235 -3.81 27.41 2.83
N GLN A 236 -4.06 26.16 2.42
CA GLN A 236 -3.67 25.63 1.13
C GLN A 236 -4.85 24.97 0.41
N ALA A 237 -4.84 25.09 -0.90
CA ALA A 237 -5.62 24.28 -1.81
C ALA A 237 -4.83 23.02 -2.17
N HIS A 238 -5.46 21.86 -2.01
CA HIS A 238 -4.89 20.56 -2.30
C HIS A 238 -5.47 20.02 -3.60
N PHE A 239 -4.57 19.72 -4.54
CA PHE A 239 -4.88 19.21 -5.87
C PHE A 239 -4.39 17.77 -5.99
N THR A 240 -5.29 16.85 -6.36
CA THR A 240 -4.90 15.49 -6.76
C THR A 240 -5.42 15.15 -8.15
N LEU A 241 -4.65 14.35 -8.87
CA LEU A 241 -5.03 13.76 -10.14
C LEU A 241 -4.59 12.30 -10.16
N ALA A 242 -5.52 11.40 -10.43
CA ALA A 242 -5.26 9.99 -10.69
C ALA A 242 -5.49 9.69 -12.17
N LEU A 243 -4.58 8.91 -12.75
CA LEU A 243 -4.67 8.37 -14.10
C LEU A 243 -4.71 6.85 -14.00
N GLU A 244 -5.64 6.20 -14.69
CA GLU A 244 -5.72 4.73 -14.76
C GLU A 244 -4.36 4.15 -15.18
N GLY A 245 -3.89 3.15 -14.44
CA GLY A 245 -2.57 2.55 -14.60
C GLY A 245 -2.60 1.02 -14.53
N PRO A 246 -1.47 0.37 -14.87
CA PRO A 246 -1.36 -1.08 -14.87
C PRO A 246 -1.41 -1.68 -13.46
N SER A 247 -1.85 -2.94 -13.38
CA SER A 247 -1.70 -3.77 -12.18
C SER A 247 -0.26 -4.28 -12.01
N TYR A 248 0.05 -4.90 -10.87
CA TYR A 248 1.37 -5.49 -10.66
C TYR A 248 1.73 -6.63 -11.62
N ARG A 249 0.72 -7.27 -12.22
CA ARG A 249 0.92 -8.40 -13.12
C ARG A 249 1.02 -7.99 -14.58
N ASP A 250 0.76 -6.72 -14.88
CA ASP A 250 0.85 -6.18 -16.23
C ASP A 250 2.32 -6.04 -16.69
N ASP A 251 2.56 -6.13 -17.99
CA ASP A 251 3.87 -5.93 -18.60
C ASP A 251 4.34 -4.47 -18.60
N ASP A 252 3.40 -3.53 -18.44
CA ASP A 252 3.67 -2.10 -18.41
C ASP A 252 3.90 -1.53 -17.01
N ILE A 253 3.85 -2.33 -15.95
CA ILE A 253 4.07 -1.86 -14.57
C ILE A 253 5.40 -1.09 -14.40
N TYR A 254 6.50 -1.62 -14.94
CA TYR A 254 7.80 -0.96 -14.87
C TYR A 254 7.84 0.31 -15.73
N THR A 255 7.16 0.31 -16.88
CA THR A 255 7.02 1.49 -17.72
C THR A 255 6.27 2.61 -16.99
N ALA A 256 5.18 2.28 -16.31
CA ALA A 256 4.38 3.21 -15.52
C ALA A 256 5.16 3.79 -14.33
N GLN A 257 5.90 2.95 -13.61
CA GLN A 257 6.75 3.40 -12.51
C GLN A 257 7.85 4.35 -12.98
N ILE A 258 8.56 4.01 -14.07
CA ILE A 258 9.58 4.88 -14.68
C ILE A 258 8.95 6.19 -15.16
N TYR A 259 7.76 6.14 -15.78
CA TYR A 259 7.03 7.33 -16.20
C TYR A 259 6.71 8.26 -15.02
N SER A 260 6.17 7.71 -13.93
CA SER A 260 5.88 8.49 -12.72
C SER A 260 7.14 9.13 -12.11
N ILE A 261 8.28 8.43 -12.13
CA ILE A 261 9.56 8.96 -11.65
C ILE A 261 10.04 10.12 -12.52
N ALA A 262 9.99 9.96 -13.84
CA ALA A 262 10.36 11.03 -14.78
C ALA A 262 9.46 12.26 -14.64
N LEU A 263 8.17 12.04 -14.38
CA LEU A 263 7.16 13.08 -14.25
C LEU A 263 7.25 13.83 -12.91
N GLY A 264 7.35 13.13 -11.79
CA GLY A 264 7.23 13.72 -10.45
C GLY A 264 8.00 13.01 -9.33
N GLY A 265 8.92 12.09 -9.61
CA GLY A 265 9.59 11.26 -8.60
C GLY A 265 10.74 11.92 -7.82
N GLY A 266 11.06 13.18 -8.10
CA GLY A 266 12.12 13.90 -7.41
C GLY A 266 12.40 15.28 -7.99
N MET A 267 13.41 15.98 -7.44
CA MET A 267 13.63 17.40 -7.77
C MET A 267 13.98 17.65 -9.26
N SER A 268 14.57 16.67 -9.93
CA SER A 268 14.90 16.76 -11.37
C SER A 268 13.75 16.38 -12.30
N SER A 269 12.59 15.99 -11.76
CA SER A 269 11.42 15.58 -12.52
C SER A 269 10.70 16.76 -13.15
N ARG A 270 9.89 16.49 -14.17
CA ARG A 270 9.25 17.54 -14.98
C ARG A 270 8.33 18.44 -14.17
N LEU A 271 7.41 17.86 -13.41
CA LEU A 271 6.46 18.63 -12.61
C LEU A 271 7.17 19.45 -11.54
N PHE A 272 8.20 18.88 -10.89
CA PHE A 272 8.99 19.64 -9.93
C PHE A 272 9.69 20.84 -10.58
N GLN A 273 10.29 20.66 -11.75
CA GLN A 273 10.99 21.75 -12.45
C GLN A 273 10.02 22.80 -13.00
N GLU A 274 8.93 22.39 -13.65
CA GLU A 274 8.01 23.30 -14.32
C GLU A 274 7.06 24.02 -13.36
N VAL A 275 6.53 23.31 -12.37
CA VAL A 275 5.49 23.84 -11.46
C VAL A 275 6.14 24.52 -10.26
N ARG A 276 7.11 23.87 -9.62
CA ARG A 276 7.75 24.39 -8.41
C ARG A 276 8.93 25.32 -8.73
N GLU A 277 9.97 24.84 -9.43
CA GLU A 277 11.21 25.62 -9.57
C GLU A 277 11.07 26.83 -10.51
N LYS A 278 10.45 26.65 -11.68
CA LYS A 278 10.33 27.73 -12.67
C LYS A 278 9.21 28.72 -12.37
N ARG A 279 8.11 28.27 -11.76
CA ARG A 279 6.89 29.07 -11.58
C ARG A 279 6.52 29.35 -10.12
N GLY A 280 7.09 28.62 -9.16
CA GLY A 280 6.79 28.83 -7.74
C GLY A 280 5.32 28.61 -7.37
N LEU A 281 4.61 27.72 -8.07
CA LEU A 281 3.17 27.51 -7.87
C LEU A 281 2.84 26.66 -6.65
N CYS A 282 3.80 25.89 -6.13
CA CYS A 282 3.59 25.02 -4.98
C CYS A 282 4.90 24.75 -4.25
N TYR A 283 4.81 24.39 -2.98
CA TYR A 283 5.98 23.88 -2.23
C TYR A 283 6.21 22.38 -2.50
N THR A 284 5.12 21.61 -2.55
CA THR A 284 5.15 20.16 -2.78
C THR A 284 4.38 19.83 -4.04
N ILE A 285 5.04 19.10 -4.94
CA ILE A 285 4.40 18.38 -6.04
C ILE A 285 5.16 17.08 -6.28
N PHE A 286 4.45 15.97 -6.43
CA PHE A 286 5.06 14.68 -6.76
C PHE A 286 4.12 13.83 -7.62
N ALA A 287 4.69 12.78 -8.22
CA ALA A 287 3.94 11.73 -8.89
C ALA A 287 4.42 10.35 -8.42
N GLN A 288 3.49 9.40 -8.31
CA GLN A 288 3.78 8.01 -7.97
C GLN A 288 2.87 7.07 -8.74
N ALA A 289 3.39 5.90 -9.13
CA ALA A 289 2.59 4.82 -9.70
C ALA A 289 2.35 3.73 -8.65
N GLY A 290 1.12 3.65 -8.16
CA GLY A 290 0.64 2.59 -7.28
C GLY A 290 -0.11 1.53 -8.08
N ALA A 291 0.03 0.27 -7.68
CA ALA A 291 -0.72 -0.83 -8.28
C ALA A 291 -1.29 -1.73 -7.21
N TYR A 292 -2.29 -2.50 -7.60
CA TYR A 292 -2.95 -3.55 -6.86
C TYR A 292 -2.86 -4.85 -7.66
N SER A 293 -3.46 -5.91 -7.14
CA SER A 293 -3.42 -7.24 -7.78
C SER A 293 -3.99 -7.28 -9.21
N ASP A 294 -4.95 -6.41 -9.53
CA ASP A 294 -5.74 -6.41 -10.78
C ASP A 294 -5.92 -5.03 -11.44
N THR A 295 -5.54 -3.94 -10.77
CA THR A 295 -5.65 -2.57 -11.30
C THR A 295 -4.52 -1.68 -10.73
N GLY A 296 -4.45 -0.41 -11.13
CA GLY A 296 -3.49 0.55 -10.59
C GLY A 296 -3.81 1.97 -11.02
N MET A 297 -3.05 2.92 -10.48
CA MET A 297 -3.13 4.32 -10.89
C MET A 297 -1.79 5.05 -10.73
N THR A 298 -1.58 6.06 -11.58
CA THR A 298 -0.58 7.09 -11.33
C THR A 298 -1.25 8.25 -10.62
N THR A 299 -0.76 8.59 -9.43
CA THR A 299 -1.26 9.69 -8.60
C THR A 299 -0.29 10.86 -8.66
N ILE A 300 -0.83 12.04 -8.90
CA ILE A 300 -0.13 13.33 -8.79
C ILE A 300 -0.79 14.11 -7.67
N TYR A 301 0.02 14.69 -6.79
CA TYR A 301 -0.44 15.54 -5.70
C TYR A 301 0.34 16.84 -5.68
N ALA A 302 -0.36 17.95 -5.36
CA ALA A 302 0.26 19.21 -5.02
C ALA A 302 -0.53 20.00 -3.97
N GLY A 303 0.19 20.73 -3.11
CA GLY A 303 -0.38 21.74 -2.20
C GLY A 303 0.00 23.15 -2.67
N THR A 304 -0.99 24.02 -2.86
CA THR A 304 -0.85 25.34 -3.51
C THR A 304 -1.78 26.38 -2.89
N SER A 305 -1.79 27.61 -3.41
CA SER A 305 -2.73 28.66 -3.02
C SER A 305 -3.97 28.69 -3.93
N ASP A 306 -5.03 29.33 -3.45
CA ASP A 306 -6.26 29.58 -4.20
C ASP A 306 -6.03 30.30 -5.53
N ALA A 307 -5.12 31.28 -5.55
CA ALA A 307 -4.77 32.04 -6.74
C ALA A 307 -3.98 31.22 -7.77
N GLN A 308 -3.25 30.19 -7.34
CA GLN A 308 -2.31 29.44 -8.18
C GLN A 308 -2.85 28.10 -8.67
N ILE A 309 -3.87 27.52 -8.01
CA ILE A 309 -4.38 26.19 -8.35
C ILE A 309 -4.83 26.05 -9.80
N GLY A 310 -5.41 27.10 -10.38
CA GLY A 310 -5.84 27.11 -11.78
C GLY A 310 -4.68 26.97 -12.76
N GLU A 311 -3.59 27.71 -12.54
CA GLU A 311 -2.37 27.58 -13.36
C GLU A 311 -1.68 26.25 -13.13
N LEU A 312 -1.58 25.81 -11.87
CA LEU A 312 -0.95 24.55 -11.49
C LEU A 312 -1.61 23.36 -12.20
N ALA A 313 -2.93 23.26 -12.11
CA ALA A 313 -3.67 22.14 -12.72
C ALA A 313 -3.49 22.12 -14.25
N ASN A 314 -3.52 23.29 -14.89
CA ASN A 314 -3.31 23.41 -16.33
C ASN A 314 -1.90 23.01 -16.75
N ILE A 315 -0.87 23.46 -16.04
CA ILE A 315 0.53 23.09 -16.32
C ILE A 315 0.77 21.60 -16.07
N THR A 316 0.13 21.00 -15.07
CA THR A 316 0.21 19.55 -14.85
C THR A 316 -0.31 18.78 -16.07
N ILE A 317 -1.48 19.15 -16.62
CA ILE A 317 -2.00 18.53 -17.85
C ILE A 317 -1.08 18.79 -19.06
N ASP A 318 -0.55 20.01 -19.19
CA ASP A 318 0.38 20.32 -20.28
C ASP A 318 1.65 19.46 -20.22
N GLU A 319 2.20 19.24 -19.02
CA GLU A 319 3.38 18.39 -18.84
C GLU A 319 3.10 16.93 -19.15
N LEU A 320 1.93 16.41 -18.78
CA LEU A 320 1.50 15.06 -19.17
C LEU A 320 1.51 14.87 -20.69
N LYS A 321 0.97 15.86 -21.43
CA LYS A 321 0.96 15.84 -22.90
C LYS A 321 2.36 16.00 -23.47
N ARG A 322 3.11 17.00 -23.00
CA ARG A 322 4.48 17.24 -23.46
C ARG A 322 5.36 16.02 -23.25
N ALA A 323 5.14 15.24 -22.20
CA ALA A 323 5.90 14.03 -21.93
C ALA A 323 5.78 12.98 -23.05
N ALA A 324 4.64 12.90 -23.75
CA ALA A 324 4.44 11.95 -24.85
C ALA A 324 5.46 12.15 -25.99
N ASP A 325 5.76 13.40 -26.33
CA ASP A 325 6.68 13.72 -27.44
C ASP A 325 8.11 13.98 -26.97
N THR A 326 8.26 14.60 -25.81
CA THR A 326 9.52 15.26 -25.44
C THR A 326 10.32 14.54 -24.36
N LEU A 327 9.80 13.45 -23.76
CA LEU A 327 10.60 12.65 -22.83
C LEU A 327 11.93 12.28 -23.48
N SER A 328 13.03 12.50 -22.76
CA SER A 328 14.38 12.35 -23.29
C SER A 328 15.05 11.09 -22.77
N GLN A 329 16.09 10.63 -23.48
CA GLN A 329 16.92 9.51 -23.04
C GLN A 329 17.51 9.76 -21.64
N ALA A 330 17.92 11.00 -21.35
CA ALA A 330 18.48 11.37 -20.05
C ALA A 330 17.46 11.26 -18.90
N GLU A 331 16.19 11.58 -19.15
CA GLU A 331 15.12 11.40 -18.17
C GLU A 331 14.82 9.92 -17.92
N LEU A 332 14.76 9.12 -18.98
CA LEU A 332 14.61 7.66 -18.88
C LEU A 332 15.77 7.03 -18.10
N ASP A 333 17.01 7.36 -18.44
CA ASP A 333 18.20 6.81 -17.80
C ASP A 333 18.24 7.14 -16.32
N ARG A 334 17.90 8.37 -15.96
CA ARG A 334 17.80 8.82 -14.57
C ARG A 334 16.69 8.09 -13.82
N ALA A 335 15.50 7.96 -14.41
CA ALA A 335 14.38 7.25 -13.79
C ALA A 335 14.69 5.77 -13.57
N ARG A 336 15.28 5.08 -14.56
CA ARG A 336 15.78 3.70 -14.40
C ARG A 336 16.84 3.59 -13.32
N ALA A 337 17.79 4.52 -13.28
CA ALA A 337 18.83 4.53 -12.25
C ALA A 337 18.23 4.70 -10.85
N GLN A 338 17.31 5.65 -10.66
CA GLN A 338 16.62 5.85 -9.38
C GLN A 338 15.82 4.62 -8.94
N MET A 339 15.07 4.02 -9.86
CA MET A 339 14.27 2.83 -9.59
C MET A 339 15.15 1.63 -9.20
N LYS A 340 16.23 1.37 -9.94
CA LYS A 340 17.18 0.30 -9.63
C LYS A 340 17.93 0.57 -8.32
N ALA A 341 18.37 1.80 -8.09
CA ALA A 341 19.03 2.18 -6.85
C ALA A 341 18.11 1.97 -5.65
N GLY A 342 16.86 2.44 -5.73
CA GLY A 342 15.86 2.23 -4.68
C GLY A 342 15.59 0.74 -4.41
N LEU A 343 15.45 -0.06 -5.47
CA LEU A 343 15.30 -1.52 -5.34
C LEU A 343 16.51 -2.16 -4.66
N LEU A 344 17.73 -1.88 -5.12
CA LEU A 344 18.94 -2.56 -4.65
C LEU A 344 19.38 -2.09 -3.25
N MET A 345 19.37 -0.78 -3.01
CA MET A 345 19.69 -0.22 -1.69
C MET A 345 18.64 -0.62 -0.65
N GLY A 346 17.37 -0.74 -1.07
CA GLY A 346 16.31 -1.24 -0.20
C GLY A 346 16.59 -2.64 0.35
N LEU A 347 17.35 -3.48 -0.38
CA LEU A 347 17.76 -4.81 0.08
C LEU A 347 18.82 -4.77 1.19
N GLU A 348 19.34 -3.63 1.61
CA GLU A 348 20.25 -3.58 2.77
C GLU A 348 19.51 -3.81 4.10
N SER A 349 18.19 -3.61 4.12
CA SER A 349 17.33 -3.77 5.30
C SER A 349 16.64 -5.12 5.34
N ALA A 350 16.78 -5.85 6.46
CA ALA A 350 16.07 -7.10 6.70
C ALA A 350 14.54 -6.94 6.65
N SER A 351 14.00 -5.84 7.22
CA SER A 351 12.57 -5.55 7.18
C SER A 351 12.07 -5.35 5.75
N ASN A 352 12.79 -4.59 4.93
CA ASN A 352 12.44 -4.38 3.52
C ASN A 352 12.51 -5.70 2.74
N ARG A 353 13.48 -6.57 3.03
CA ARG A 353 13.55 -7.91 2.39
C ARG A 353 12.35 -8.76 2.79
N ALA A 354 12.02 -8.87 4.07
CA ALA A 354 10.86 -9.64 4.54
C ALA A 354 9.55 -9.16 3.88
N GLU A 355 9.31 -7.85 3.89
CA GLU A 355 8.13 -7.27 3.26
C GLU A 355 8.09 -7.51 1.75
N ARG A 356 9.24 -7.34 1.05
CA ARG A 356 9.34 -7.65 -0.38
C ARG A 356 9.04 -9.11 -0.65
N LEU A 357 9.56 -10.05 0.15
CA LEU A 357 9.33 -11.48 -0.01
C LEU A 357 7.84 -11.80 0.12
N ALA A 358 7.19 -11.32 1.18
CA ALA A 358 5.76 -11.48 1.39
C ALA A 358 4.97 -10.97 0.18
N ARG A 359 5.24 -9.73 -0.23
CA ARG A 359 4.56 -9.07 -1.34
C ARG A 359 4.74 -9.80 -2.67
N MET A 360 5.93 -10.31 -2.95
CA MET A 360 6.21 -11.05 -4.19
C MET A 360 5.42 -12.37 -4.25
N VAL A 361 5.36 -13.10 -3.13
CA VAL A 361 4.56 -14.32 -3.03
C VAL A 361 3.06 -14.01 -3.14
N GLN A 362 2.58 -12.95 -2.50
CA GLN A 362 1.17 -12.52 -2.61
C GLN A 362 0.77 -12.21 -4.06
N ILE A 363 1.62 -11.51 -4.80
CA ILE A 363 1.31 -11.07 -6.17
C ILE A 363 1.52 -12.21 -7.18
N TRP A 364 2.65 -12.92 -7.14
CA TRP A 364 3.03 -13.85 -8.21
C TRP A 364 3.06 -15.32 -7.77
N GLY A 365 2.83 -15.63 -6.50
CA GLY A 365 2.99 -16.98 -5.95
C GLY A 365 4.44 -17.48 -5.95
N LYS A 366 5.41 -16.59 -6.21
CA LYS A 366 6.85 -16.88 -6.30
C LYS A 366 7.66 -15.61 -6.05
N ILE A 367 8.97 -15.76 -5.86
CA ILE A 367 9.90 -14.64 -5.80
C ILE A 367 10.61 -14.49 -7.16
N PRO A 368 10.26 -13.47 -7.98
CA PRO A 368 11.00 -13.12 -9.18
C PRO A 368 12.49 -12.90 -8.88
N ASN A 369 13.36 -13.37 -9.79
CA ASN A 369 14.79 -13.12 -9.67
C ASN A 369 15.04 -11.60 -9.73
N LEU A 370 15.90 -11.11 -8.84
CA LEU A 370 16.32 -9.72 -8.81
C LEU A 370 16.97 -9.30 -10.14
N GLU A 371 17.79 -10.16 -10.73
CA GLU A 371 18.46 -9.91 -12.02
C GLU A 371 17.43 -9.78 -13.15
N GLU A 372 16.39 -10.62 -13.14
CA GLU A 372 15.28 -10.54 -14.08
C GLU A 372 14.49 -9.25 -13.90
N THR A 373 14.25 -8.85 -12.65
CA THR A 373 13.58 -7.58 -12.33
C THR A 373 14.38 -6.39 -12.85
N VAL A 374 15.69 -6.37 -12.61
CA VAL A 374 16.60 -5.34 -13.13
C VAL A 374 16.62 -5.33 -14.66
N ALA A 375 16.67 -6.50 -15.30
CA ALA A 375 16.61 -6.60 -16.74
C ALA A 375 15.29 -6.08 -17.33
N ARG A 376 14.15 -6.30 -16.66
CA ARG A 376 12.85 -5.73 -17.07
C ARG A 376 12.83 -4.20 -16.96
N ILE A 377 13.43 -3.63 -15.92
CA ILE A 377 13.60 -2.18 -15.79
C ILE A 377 14.49 -1.64 -16.91
N ASP A 378 15.61 -2.32 -17.19
CA ASP A 378 16.54 -1.92 -18.25
C ASP A 378 15.98 -2.08 -19.66
N ALA A 379 15.06 -3.02 -19.86
CA ALA A 379 14.36 -3.23 -21.13
C ALA A 379 13.39 -2.10 -21.49
N VAL A 380 12.98 -1.26 -20.54
CA VAL A 380 12.17 -0.08 -20.85
C VAL A 380 13.03 0.92 -21.62
N ASN A 381 12.71 1.08 -22.91
CA ASN A 381 13.36 2.01 -23.81
C ASN A 381 12.51 3.28 -24.00
N LEU A 382 13.07 4.28 -24.69
CA LEU A 382 12.45 5.58 -24.84
C LEU A 382 11.14 5.52 -25.64
N ASP A 383 11.08 4.67 -26.67
CA ASP A 383 9.88 4.50 -27.49
C ASP A 383 8.74 3.89 -26.68
N LYS A 384 9.02 2.88 -25.84
CA LYS A 384 8.05 2.28 -24.93
C LYS A 384 7.54 3.32 -23.92
N LEU A 385 8.46 4.10 -23.34
CA LEU A 385 8.10 5.13 -22.36
C LEU A 385 7.23 6.24 -22.98
N ARG A 386 7.56 6.71 -24.19
CA ARG A 386 6.77 7.71 -24.92
C ARG A 386 5.42 7.16 -25.38
N THR A 387 5.37 5.90 -25.81
CA THR A 387 4.11 5.22 -26.17
C THR A 387 3.18 5.14 -24.96
N TYR A 388 3.73 4.78 -23.79
CA TYR A 388 2.98 4.78 -22.54
C TYR A 388 2.51 6.20 -22.18
N ALA A 389 3.40 7.19 -22.24
CA ALA A 389 3.05 8.59 -22.00
C ALA A 389 1.95 9.10 -22.96
N GLN A 390 1.97 8.68 -24.22
CA GLN A 390 0.94 8.98 -25.21
C GLN A 390 -0.40 8.33 -24.83
N SER A 391 -0.40 7.07 -24.39
CA SER A 391 -1.61 6.39 -23.90
C SER A 391 -2.21 7.12 -22.69
N VAL A 392 -1.36 7.52 -21.73
CA VAL A 392 -1.77 8.33 -20.58
C VAL A 392 -2.35 9.67 -21.03
N ALA A 393 -1.68 10.36 -21.94
CA ALA A 393 -2.11 11.66 -22.44
C ALA A 393 -3.39 11.59 -23.28
N SER A 394 -3.65 10.51 -24.02
CA SER A 394 -4.77 10.45 -24.98
C SER A 394 -5.98 9.66 -24.49
N SER A 395 -5.79 8.59 -23.73
CA SER A 395 -6.87 7.62 -23.44
C SER A 395 -7.05 7.25 -21.98
N ALA A 396 -6.08 7.51 -21.08
CA ALA A 396 -6.27 7.17 -19.67
C ALA A 396 -7.46 7.92 -19.07
N LYS A 397 -8.29 7.19 -18.32
CA LYS A 397 -9.33 7.78 -17.49
C LYS A 397 -8.68 8.62 -16.41
N MET A 398 -9.37 9.68 -15.98
CA MET A 398 -8.87 10.64 -15.01
C MET A 398 -9.85 10.82 -13.87
N ALA A 399 -9.36 10.69 -12.64
CA ALA A 399 -10.09 11.06 -11.45
C ALA A 399 -9.38 12.21 -10.72
N THR A 400 -10.12 13.11 -10.09
CA THR A 400 -9.56 14.19 -9.28
C THR A 400 -10.33 14.37 -7.98
N ALA A 401 -9.61 14.61 -6.89
CA ALA A 401 -10.16 15.13 -5.65
C ALA A 401 -9.48 16.46 -5.33
N LEU A 402 -10.28 17.48 -5.02
CA LEU A 402 -9.83 18.83 -4.70
C LEU A 402 -10.33 19.22 -3.30
N TYR A 403 -9.46 19.78 -2.46
CA TYR A 403 -9.80 20.18 -1.10
C TYR A 403 -9.20 21.55 -0.74
N GLY A 404 -9.98 22.41 -0.06
CA GLY A 404 -9.52 23.73 0.41
C GLY A 404 -10.12 24.89 -0.40
N PRO A 405 -9.44 26.04 -0.54
CA PRO A 405 -9.93 27.19 -1.30
C PRO A 405 -9.73 26.97 -2.81
N ILE A 406 -10.59 26.13 -3.40
CA ILE A 406 -10.44 25.57 -4.75
C ILE A 406 -11.34 26.22 -5.81
N ALA A 407 -11.95 27.38 -5.51
CA ALA A 407 -12.91 28.03 -6.41
C ALA A 407 -12.35 28.35 -7.81
N ALA A 408 -11.04 28.64 -7.90
CA ALA A 408 -10.34 28.93 -9.15
C ALA A 408 -9.85 27.68 -9.91
N ALA A 409 -10.04 26.47 -9.36
CA ALA A 409 -9.57 25.24 -9.98
C ALA A 409 -10.46 24.86 -11.19
N PRO A 410 -9.88 24.52 -12.35
CA PRO A 410 -10.64 24.03 -13.50
C PRO A 410 -11.34 22.71 -13.16
N ASP A 411 -12.55 22.52 -13.68
CA ASP A 411 -13.25 21.24 -13.54
C ASP A 411 -12.58 20.15 -14.38
N LEU A 412 -12.91 18.90 -14.07
CA LEU A 412 -12.34 17.75 -14.78
C LEU A 412 -12.60 17.80 -16.29
N SER A 413 -13.76 18.32 -16.72
CA SER A 413 -14.10 18.42 -18.15
C SER A 413 -13.19 19.41 -18.88
N ALA A 414 -12.82 20.51 -18.24
CA ALA A 414 -11.86 21.48 -18.76
C ALA A 414 -10.45 20.90 -18.82
N LEU A 415 -10.05 20.11 -17.82
CA LEU A 415 -8.77 19.39 -17.82
C LEU A 415 -8.74 18.32 -18.92
N GLU A 416 -9.82 17.57 -19.13
CA GLU A 416 -9.97 16.61 -20.24
C GLU A 416 -9.91 17.29 -21.61
N ALA A 417 -10.61 18.41 -21.78
CA ALA A 417 -10.58 19.19 -23.02
C ALA A 417 -9.17 19.72 -23.29
N ARG A 418 -8.46 20.23 -22.26
CA ARG A 418 -7.06 20.66 -22.38
C ARG A 418 -6.13 19.50 -22.71
N ARG A 419 -6.40 18.32 -22.14
CA ARG A 419 -5.66 17.09 -22.40
C ARG A 419 -5.80 16.65 -23.87
N ALA A 420 -7.00 16.77 -24.44
CA ALA A 420 -7.32 16.36 -25.80
C ALA A 420 -6.93 17.38 -26.91
N ALA A 421 -6.90 18.67 -26.59
CA ALA A 421 -6.49 19.75 -27.50
C ALA A 421 -5.00 19.67 -27.87
#